data_AF-A0A3D0ZSU7-F1
#
_entry.id   AF-A0A3D0ZSU7-F1
#
_cell.length_a   1.000
_cell.length_b   1.000
_cell.length_c   1.000
_cell.angle_alpha   90.00
_cell.angle_beta   90.00
_cell.angle_gamma   90.00
#
_symmetry.space_group_name_H-M   'P 1'
#
loop_
_entity.id
_entity.type
_entity.pdbx_description
1 polymer ?
#
loop_
_entity_poly.entity_id
_entity_poly.type
_entity_poly.pdbx_seq_one_letter_code
_entity_poly.pdbx_strand_id
1 'polypeptide(L)'
;MSDFDGKFVAVTGTGRGSGRSHALEREPKCNRVNILVPGAFLRTKKGLHDSNRKGRPDQVSPTAFCLCSESTPQGIIPQVADGLFSNIRIISGNPIDLGDDVSYKEFVAAAVKWDF
;
A
#
# COMPACT_ATOMS: atom_id res chain seq x y z
N MET A 1 -18.59 -2.57 17.38
CA MET A 1 -17.71 -2.61 16.20
C MET A 1 -18.50 -3.07 14.96
N SER A 2 -19.63 -2.42 14.67
CA SER A 2 -20.53 -2.68 13.52
C SER A 2 -20.43 -1.56 12.46
N ASP A 3 -19.46 -0.66 12.60
CA ASP A 3 -19.51 0.66 11.97
C ASP A 3 -19.10 0.66 10.48
N PHE A 4 -18.71 -0.49 9.91
CA PHE A 4 -18.14 -0.57 8.56
C PHE A 4 -18.83 -1.58 7.62
N ASP A 5 -19.86 -2.29 8.11
CA ASP A 5 -20.62 -3.23 7.29
C ASP A 5 -21.24 -2.50 6.08
N GLY A 6 -21.03 -3.07 4.90
CA GLY A 6 -21.52 -2.51 3.63
C GLY A 6 -20.81 -1.24 3.15
N LYS A 7 -19.77 -0.75 3.85
CA LYS A 7 -19.08 0.50 3.48
C LYS A 7 -17.86 0.27 2.58
N PHE A 8 -17.50 1.32 1.84
CA PHE A 8 -16.24 1.44 1.11
C PHE A 8 -15.16 2.01 2.04
N VAL A 9 -13.99 1.37 2.08
CA VAL A 9 -12.88 1.81 2.93
C VAL A 9 -11.62 2.01 2.10
N ALA A 10 -11.04 3.21 2.19
CA ALA A 10 -9.71 3.51 1.66
C ALA A 10 -8.69 3.50 2.80
N VAL A 11 -7.68 2.64 2.71
CA VAL A 11 -6.57 2.57 3.66
C VAL A 11 -5.38 3.32 3.07
N THR A 12 -4.84 4.29 3.81
CA THR A 12 -3.65 5.05 3.35
C THR A 12 -2.38 4.44 3.92
N GLY A 13 -1.36 4.21 3.10
CA GLY A 13 -0.07 3.68 3.56
C GLY A 13 1.08 4.07 2.63
N THR A 14 2.33 3.83 3.05
CA THR A 14 3.54 4.21 2.30
C THR A 14 3.90 3.25 1.16
N GLY A 15 2.97 2.39 0.72
CA GLY A 15 3.20 1.40 -0.33
C GLY A 15 4.06 0.20 0.08
N ARG A 16 4.65 0.19 1.28
CA ARG A 16 5.50 -0.90 1.80
C ARG A 16 4.74 -2.03 2.50
N GLY A 17 3.53 -2.34 2.04
CA GLY A 17 2.75 -3.50 2.54
C GLY A 17 1.93 -3.30 3.81
N SER A 18 2.22 -2.31 4.67
CA SER A 18 1.41 -2.05 5.89
C SER A 18 -0.04 -1.65 5.60
N GLY A 19 -0.28 -0.88 4.53
CA GLY A 19 -1.65 -0.59 4.07
C GLY A 19 -2.38 -1.86 3.61
N ARG A 20 -1.64 -2.87 3.13
CA ARG A 20 -2.20 -4.13 2.63
C ARG A 20 -2.61 -5.07 3.74
N SER A 21 -1.84 -5.18 4.82
CA SER A 21 -2.26 -5.99 5.98
C SER A 21 -3.59 -5.47 6.57
N HIS A 22 -3.70 -4.15 6.76
CA HIS A 22 -4.94 -3.52 7.22
C HIS A 22 -6.10 -3.67 6.23
N ALA A 23 -5.81 -3.66 4.92
CA ALA A 23 -6.83 -3.88 3.91
C ALA A 23 -7.37 -5.32 3.95
N LEU A 24 -6.48 -6.32 4.05
CA LEU A 24 -6.84 -7.74 4.12
C LEU A 24 -7.61 -8.08 5.40
N GLU A 25 -7.21 -7.52 6.56
CA GLU A 25 -7.92 -7.74 7.83
C GLU A 25 -9.37 -7.20 7.79
N ARG A 26 -9.59 -6.14 7.00
CA ARG A 26 -10.90 -5.47 6.87
C ARG A 26 -11.76 -6.00 5.73
N GLU A 27 -11.15 -6.68 4.76
CA GLU A 27 -11.84 -7.26 3.60
C GLU A 27 -13.08 -8.09 3.96
N PRO A 28 -13.04 -9.03 4.93
CA PRO A 28 -14.24 -9.83 5.27
C PRO A 28 -15.36 -9.04 5.95
N LYS A 29 -15.14 -7.76 6.32
CA LYS A 29 -16.07 -6.91 7.09
C LYS A 29 -16.57 -5.70 6.31
N CYS A 30 -16.11 -5.52 5.07
CA CYS A 30 -16.43 -4.36 4.24
C CYS A 30 -16.92 -4.84 2.89
N ASN A 31 -17.65 -3.97 2.17
CA ASN A 31 -18.08 -4.32 0.80
C ASN A 31 -16.89 -4.28 -0.18
N ARG A 32 -15.93 -3.38 0.08
CA ARG A 32 -14.72 -3.18 -0.72
C ARG A 32 -13.65 -2.46 0.11
N VAL A 33 -12.40 -2.90 -0.02
CA VAL A 33 -11.25 -2.30 0.64
C VAL A 33 -10.13 -2.09 -0.36
N ASN A 34 -9.76 -0.82 -0.54
CA ASN A 34 -8.68 -0.41 -1.45
C ASN A 34 -7.62 0.40 -0.71
N ILE A 35 -6.43 0.50 -1.30
CA ILE A 35 -5.28 1.17 -0.67
C ILE A 35 -4.89 2.38 -1.50
N LEU A 36 -4.78 3.55 -0.86
CA LEU A 36 -4.23 4.74 -1.49
C LEU A 36 -2.80 4.96 -1.01
N VAL A 37 -1.87 5.16 -1.95
CA VAL A 37 -0.47 5.48 -1.65
C VAL A 37 -0.18 6.93 -2.06
N PRO A 38 -0.40 7.91 -1.17
CA PRO A 38 -0.09 9.29 -1.47
C PRO A 38 1.42 9.54 -1.41
N GLY A 39 2.00 9.86 -2.56
CA GLY A 39 3.34 10.45 -2.67
C GLY A 39 3.34 11.97 -2.52
N ALA A 40 2.17 12.61 -2.65
CA ALA A 40 1.97 14.04 -2.41
C ALA A 40 2.33 14.43 -0.96
N PHE A 41 2.73 15.69 -0.76
CA PHE A 41 3.06 16.21 0.56
C PHE A 41 1.77 16.36 1.39
N LEU A 42 1.44 15.34 2.17
CA LEU A 42 0.45 15.46 3.23
C LEU A 42 1.07 16.23 4.40
N ARG A 43 0.25 16.98 5.13
CA ARG A 43 0.65 17.84 6.26
C ARG A 43 1.58 17.16 7.29
N THR A 44 1.56 15.83 7.33
CA THR A 44 2.38 14.95 8.19
C THR A 44 3.85 14.79 7.76
N LYS A 45 4.27 15.20 6.55
CA LYS A 45 5.67 15.09 6.07
C LYS A 45 6.54 16.32 6.38
N LYS A 46 6.24 17.07 7.45
CA LYS A 46 6.97 18.30 7.81
C LYS A 46 8.45 17.97 8.12
N GLY A 47 9.36 18.36 7.24
CA GLY A 47 10.82 18.13 7.39
C GLY A 47 11.52 17.49 6.19
N LEU A 48 10.77 16.84 5.27
CA LEU A 48 11.32 16.27 4.03
C LEU A 48 11.13 17.24 2.84
N HIS A 49 11.52 18.50 2.99
CA HIS A 49 11.19 19.54 2.01
C HIS A 49 12.16 19.51 0.81
N ASP A 50 11.75 18.84 -0.27
CA ASP A 50 12.37 18.96 -1.59
C ASP A 50 11.66 20.07 -2.36
N SER A 51 12.33 21.20 -2.59
CA SER A 51 11.78 22.35 -3.30
C SER A 51 11.47 22.10 -4.77
N ASN A 52 11.98 21.00 -5.36
CA ASN A 52 11.71 20.63 -6.75
C ASN A 52 10.47 19.74 -6.90
N ARG A 53 9.90 19.24 -5.80
CA ARG A 53 8.71 18.39 -5.82
C ARG A 53 7.42 19.20 -5.99
N LYS A 54 6.50 18.67 -6.81
CA LYS A 54 5.25 19.33 -7.21
C LYS A 54 4.01 18.70 -6.59
N GLY A 55 4.17 17.66 -5.77
CA GLY A 55 3.10 16.88 -5.16
C GLY A 55 2.16 17.72 -4.29
N ARG A 56 0.98 18.09 -4.81
CA ARG A 56 -0.07 18.84 -4.09
C ARG A 56 -1.15 17.88 -3.56
N PRO A 57 -1.74 18.15 -2.38
CA PRO A 57 -2.86 17.36 -1.85
C PRO A 57 -4.01 17.18 -2.85
N ASP A 58 -4.32 18.21 -3.65
CA ASP A 58 -5.41 18.17 -4.64
C ASP A 58 -5.22 17.11 -5.72
N GLN A 59 -3.98 16.67 -5.97
CA GLN A 59 -3.70 15.61 -6.94
C GLN A 59 -4.19 14.25 -6.46
N VAL A 60 -4.38 14.07 -5.15
CA VAL A 60 -4.82 12.81 -4.54
C VAL A 60 -6.35 12.66 -4.58
N SER A 61 -7.08 13.78 -4.59
CA SER A 61 -8.54 13.81 -4.48
C SER A 61 -9.27 12.98 -5.54
N PRO A 62 -8.94 13.06 -6.85
CA PRO A 62 -9.61 12.25 -7.87
C PRO A 62 -9.46 10.74 -7.61
N THR A 63 -8.29 10.31 -7.15
CA THR A 63 -8.03 8.91 -6.82
C THR A 63 -8.80 8.48 -5.58
N ALA A 64 -8.89 9.33 -4.56
CA ALA A 64 -9.71 9.05 -3.38
C ALA A 64 -11.20 8.87 -3.74
N PHE A 65 -11.76 9.74 -4.59
CA PHE A 65 -13.13 9.60 -5.10
C PHE A 65 -13.32 8.32 -5.90
N CYS A 66 -12.36 8.00 -6.78
CA CYS A 66 -12.38 6.76 -7.53
C CYS A 66 -12.43 5.55 -6.59
N LEU A 67 -11.58 5.48 -5.57
CA LEU A 67 -11.53 4.34 -4.63
C LEU A 67 -12.85 4.07 -3.89
N CYS A 68 -13.69 5.09 -3.73
CA CYS A 68 -15.00 4.99 -3.10
C CYS A 68 -16.17 4.74 -4.07
N SER A 69 -15.90 4.69 -5.39
CA SER A 69 -16.95 4.45 -6.39
C SER A 69 -17.24 2.97 -6.59
N GLU A 70 -18.47 2.66 -7.01
CA GLU A 70 -18.95 1.29 -7.25
C GLU A 70 -18.24 0.59 -8.42
N SER A 71 -17.76 1.36 -9.41
CA SER A 71 -17.08 0.83 -10.59
C SER A 71 -15.62 0.48 -10.36
N THR A 72 -15.05 0.85 -9.21
CA THR A 72 -13.63 0.61 -8.94
C THR A 72 -13.31 -0.84 -8.64
N PRO A 73 -12.33 -1.47 -9.31
CA PRO A 73 -11.94 -2.83 -8.98
C PRO A 73 -11.49 -2.97 -7.53
N GLN A 74 -11.81 -4.11 -6.91
CA GLN A 74 -11.30 -4.47 -5.57
C GLN A 74 -9.79 -4.74 -5.64
N GLY A 75 -9.06 -4.33 -4.61
CA GLY A 75 -7.65 -4.66 -4.42
C GLY A 75 -6.66 -3.81 -5.23
N ILE A 76 -7.09 -2.69 -5.83
CA ILE A 76 -6.16 -1.77 -6.50
C ILE A 76 -5.38 -0.94 -5.47
N ILE A 77 -4.12 -0.63 -5.82
CA ILE A 77 -3.21 0.14 -4.98
C ILE A 77 -2.68 1.34 -5.78
N PRO A 78 -3.51 2.36 -6.08
CA PRO A 78 -3.04 3.53 -6.79
C PRO A 78 -2.03 4.33 -5.95
N GLN A 79 -0.90 4.63 -6.59
CA GLN A 79 0.06 5.62 -6.13
C GLN A 79 -0.14 6.92 -6.90
N VAL A 80 -0.11 8.03 -6.17
CA VAL A 80 -0.17 9.37 -6.77
C VAL A 80 0.99 10.22 -6.25
N ALA A 81 1.88 10.63 -7.14
CA ALA A 81 3.03 11.46 -6.78
C ALA A 81 3.39 12.42 -7.92
N ASP A 82 3.50 13.72 -7.64
CA ASP A 82 4.00 14.71 -8.60
C ASP A 82 3.28 14.72 -9.97
N GLY A 83 1.97 14.38 -9.97
CA GLY A 83 1.16 14.28 -11.19
C GLY A 83 1.25 12.94 -11.94
N LEU A 84 2.03 11.99 -11.41
CA LEU A 84 2.14 10.63 -11.92
C LEU A 84 1.20 9.69 -11.15
N PHE A 85 0.56 8.79 -11.90
CA PHE A 85 -0.37 7.80 -11.40
C PHE A 85 0.13 6.41 -11.80
N SER A 86 0.25 5.50 -10.84
CA SER A 86 0.60 4.11 -11.10
C SER A 86 -0.22 3.18 -10.23
N ASN A 87 -0.48 1.97 -10.70
CA ASN A 87 -1.04 0.91 -9.87
C ASN A 87 0.12 0.07 -9.31
N ILE A 88 0.28 0.05 -8.00
CA ILE A 88 1.29 -0.77 -7.34
C ILE A 88 0.79 -2.22 -7.30
N ARG A 89 1.68 -3.16 -7.61
CA ARG A 89 1.50 -4.57 -7.30
C ARG A 89 2.63 -5.03 -6.41
N ILE A 90 2.29 -5.76 -5.35
CA ILE A 90 3.26 -6.47 -4.54
C ILE A 90 3.29 -7.89 -5.06
N ILE A 91 4.44 -8.29 -5.59
CA ILE A 91 4.72 -9.64 -6.06
C ILE A 91 5.59 -10.30 -4.99
N SER A 92 5.20 -11.48 -4.53
CA SER A 92 6.08 -12.30 -3.71
C SER A 92 7.01 -13.05 -4.62
N GLY A 93 8.32 -12.91 -4.41
CA GLY A 93 9.31 -13.78 -5.04
C GLY A 93 9.19 -15.22 -4.55
N ASN A 94 10.00 -16.10 -5.12
CA ASN A 94 10.04 -17.51 -4.70
C ASN A 94 10.52 -17.61 -3.25
N PRO A 95 9.83 -18.37 -2.39
CA PRO A 95 10.28 -18.59 -1.03
C PRO A 95 11.52 -19.49 -1.03
N ILE A 96 12.43 -19.25 -0.08
CA ILE A 96 13.47 -20.21 0.28
C ILE A 96 13.00 -20.90 1.55
N ASP A 97 12.85 -22.22 1.49
CA ASP A 97 12.55 -23.03 2.67
C ASP A 97 13.84 -23.28 3.45
N LEU A 98 13.86 -22.85 4.72
CA LEU A 98 15.00 -22.99 5.63
C LEU A 98 14.66 -23.85 6.87
N GLY A 99 13.41 -24.32 6.99
CA GLY A 99 12.92 -25.04 8.16
C GLY A 99 12.74 -24.19 9.43
N ASP A 100 12.10 -24.79 10.44
CA ASP A 100 11.69 -24.11 11.68
C ASP A 100 12.87 -23.83 12.64
N ASP A 101 13.95 -24.61 12.55
CA ASP A 101 15.14 -24.52 13.42
C ASP A 101 16.29 -23.71 12.78
N VAL A 102 16.01 -22.88 11.78
CA VAL A 102 17.03 -22.10 11.06
C VAL A 102 17.84 -21.20 11.99
N SER A 103 19.17 -21.33 11.92
CA SER A 103 20.07 -20.42 12.63
C SER A 103 20.26 -19.10 11.88
N TYR A 104 20.61 -18.04 12.60
CA TYR A 104 20.97 -16.74 11.98
C TYR A 104 22.04 -16.89 10.88
N LYS A 105 23.03 -17.76 11.10
CA LYS A 105 24.12 -18.00 10.15
C LYS A 105 23.60 -18.63 8.85
N GLU A 106 22.71 -19.61 8.96
CA GLU A 106 22.09 -20.27 7.80
C GLU A 106 21.17 -19.31 7.04
N PHE A 107 20.40 -18.49 7.75
CA PHE A 107 19.55 -17.47 7.15
C PHE A 107 20.37 -16.46 6.33
N VAL A 108 21.45 -15.91 6.88
CA VAL A 108 22.31 -14.95 6.15
C VAL A 108 22.93 -15.58 4.91
N ALA A 109 23.37 -16.84 5.00
CA ALA A 109 23.94 -17.57 3.87
C ALA A 109 22.91 -17.84 2.74
N ALA A 110 21.63 -17.94 3.09
CA ALA A 110 20.53 -18.08 2.12
C ALA A 110 20.09 -16.72 1.56
N ALA A 111 19.99 -15.68 2.38
CA ALA A 111 19.50 -14.36 2.00
C ALA A 111 20.33 -13.70 0.89
N VAL A 112 21.65 -13.96 0.86
CA VAL A 112 22.54 -13.46 -0.22
C VAL A 112 22.29 -14.11 -1.58
N LYS A 113 21.53 -15.21 -1.64
CA LYS A 113 21.18 -15.93 -2.87
C LYS A 113 19.73 -15.66 -3.31
N TRP A 114 19.00 -14.82 -2.58
CA TRP A 114 17.60 -14.56 -2.85
C TRP A 114 17.47 -13.67 -4.11
N ASP A 115 16.80 -14.20 -5.12
CA ASP A 115 16.46 -13.46 -6.33
C ASP A 115 15.20 -12.61 -6.07
N PHE A 116 15.24 -11.31 -6.43
CA PHE A 116 14.16 -10.33 -6.24
C PHE A 116 13.37 -10.09 -7.51
#